data_AF-A0AAV6YQJ4-F1
#
_entry.id   AF-A0AAV6YQJ4-F1
#
_cell.length_a   1.000
_cell.length_b   1.000
_cell.length_c   1.000
_cell.angle_alpha   90.00
_cell.angle_beta   90.00
_cell.angle_gamma   90.00
#
_symmetry.space_group_name_H-M   'P 1'
#
loop_
_entity.id
_entity.type
_entity.pdbx_description
1 polymer ?
#
loop_
_entity_poly.entity_id
_entity_poly.type
_entity_poly.pdbx_seq_one_letter_code
_entity_poly.pdbx_strand_id
1 'polypeptide(L)'
;PQYKIADPVCTFLFSIFVLGTTATILRDVFWVLMEGRPRSIAHCAVKEVLMSIQGVRSVHCLRLWALTLSQSVVSVHLAIDETREADIVLQEATEILQTKFEFFISTIQVERFVEDMVVCPQCQDPTG
;
A
#
# COMPACT_ATOMS: atom_id res chain seq x y z
N PRO A 1 -47.64 25.24 25.07
CA PRO A 1 -47.31 24.93 23.65
C PRO A 1 -46.11 25.76 23.12
N GLN A 2 -44.97 25.75 23.83
CA GLN A 2 -43.88 26.72 23.63
C GLN A 2 -42.54 26.11 23.15
N TYR A 3 -42.49 24.81 22.87
CA TYR A 3 -41.29 24.09 22.38
C TYR A 3 -41.45 23.46 20.99
N LYS A 4 -42.43 23.89 20.19
CA LYS A 4 -42.68 23.31 18.84
C LYS A 4 -41.49 23.44 17.87
N ILE A 5 -40.57 24.38 18.12
CA ILE A 5 -39.41 24.67 17.26
C ILE A 5 -38.14 23.96 17.77
N ALA A 6 -38.13 23.51 19.03
CA ALA A 6 -36.97 22.82 19.61
C ALA A 6 -36.69 21.49 18.91
N ASP A 7 -37.75 20.75 18.56
CA ASP A 7 -37.64 19.45 17.90
C ASP A 7 -37.01 19.56 16.49
N PRO A 8 -37.49 20.44 15.57
CA PRO A 8 -36.83 20.65 14.28
C PRO A 8 -35.36 21.12 14.36
N VAL A 9 -35.02 21.98 15.33
CA VAL A 9 -33.65 22.49 15.49
C VAL A 9 -32.73 21.36 15.98
N CYS A 10 -33.17 20.55 16.94
CA CYS A 10 -32.44 19.38 17.39
C CYS A 10 -32.25 18.36 16.27
N THR A 11 -33.27 18.09 15.45
CA THR A 11 -33.15 17.20 14.28
C THR A 11 -32.13 17.74 13.28
N PHE A 12 -32.17 19.03 12.96
CA PHE A 12 -31.24 19.63 12.00
C PHE A 12 -29.78 19.57 12.48
N LEU A 13 -29.54 19.87 13.76
CA LEU A 13 -28.21 19.73 14.38
C LEU A 13 -27.73 18.28 14.35
N PHE A 14 -28.61 17.33 14.69
CA PHE A 14 -28.28 15.91 14.65
C PHE A 14 -27.99 15.44 13.20
N SER A 15 -28.77 15.88 12.22
CA SER A 15 -28.54 15.58 10.80
C SER A 15 -27.18 16.10 10.32
N ILE A 16 -26.78 17.33 10.70
CA ILE A 16 -25.46 17.88 10.37
C ILE A 16 -24.36 17.04 11.02
N PHE A 17 -24.53 16.66 12.29
CA PHE A 17 -23.56 15.83 13.01
C PHE A 17 -23.38 14.47 12.34
N VAL A 18 -24.48 13.79 12.00
CA VAL A 18 -24.47 12.51 11.29
C VAL A 18 -23.86 12.65 9.89
N LEU A 19 -24.16 13.72 9.16
CA LEU A 19 -23.54 14.01 7.86
C LEU A 19 -22.02 14.18 7.97
N GLY A 20 -21.54 14.88 8.99
CA GLY A 20 -20.10 15.07 9.22
C GLY A 20 -19.36 13.76 9.51
N THR A 21 -19.94 12.90 10.37
CA THR A 21 -19.34 11.59 10.67
C THR A 21 -19.39 10.67 9.44
N THR A 22 -20.52 10.63 8.73
CA THR A 22 -20.69 9.82 7.52
C THR A 22 -19.74 10.25 6.40
N ALA A 23 -19.55 11.55 6.19
CA ALA A 23 -18.65 12.05 5.15
C ALA A 23 -17.19 11.63 5.37
N THR A 24 -16.77 11.53 6.64
CA THR A 24 -15.41 11.08 6.99
C THR A 24 -15.23 9.59 6.66
N ILE A 25 -16.18 8.76 7.08
CA ILE A 25 -16.17 7.32 6.77
C ILE A 25 -16.23 7.09 5.26
N LEU A 26 -17.10 7.81 4.57
CA LEU A 26 -17.28 7.68 3.13
C LEU A 26 -15.98 8.06 2.37
N ARG A 27 -15.27 9.09 2.82
CA ARG A 27 -13.94 9.43 2.28
C ARG A 27 -12.94 8.29 2.44
N ASP A 28 -12.92 7.65 3.61
CA ASP A 28 -12.00 6.53 3.85
C ASP A 28 -12.35 5.32 2.98
N VAL A 29 -13.64 5.03 2.77
CA VAL A 29 -14.11 4.00 1.83
C VAL A 29 -13.67 4.33 0.40
N PHE A 30 -13.86 5.57 -0.04
CA PHE A 30 -13.39 6.01 -1.36
C PHE A 30 -11.86 5.88 -1.51
N TRP A 31 -11.09 6.16 -0.46
CA TRP A 31 -9.64 6.01 -0.48
C TRP A 31 -9.21 4.55 -0.69
N VAL A 32 -9.87 3.62 -0.01
CA VAL A 32 -9.62 2.17 -0.18
C VAL A 32 -10.01 1.72 -1.59
N LEU A 33 -11.18 2.16 -2.09
CA LEU A 33 -11.65 1.81 -3.44
C LEU A 33 -10.74 2.35 -4.55
N MET A 34 -10.09 3.49 -4.32
CA MET A 34 -9.15 4.11 -5.27
C MET A 34 -7.74 3.49 -5.23
N GLU A 35 -7.58 2.32 -4.59
CA GLU A 35 -6.26 1.69 -4.37
C GLU A 35 -5.26 2.62 -3.68
N GLY A 36 -5.74 3.50 -2.79
CA GLY A 36 -4.91 4.46 -2.10
C GLY A 36 -3.83 3.75 -1.27
N ARG A 37 -2.60 4.32 -1.27
CA ARG A 37 -1.48 3.79 -0.46
C ARG A 37 -1.91 3.67 1.01
N PRO A 38 -1.61 2.55 1.69
CA PRO A 38 -1.88 2.42 3.12
C PRO A 38 -1.10 3.50 3.88
N ARG A 39 -1.80 4.33 4.67
CA ARG A 39 -1.21 5.49 5.37
C ARG A 39 -0.08 5.11 6.35
N SER A 40 -0.02 3.84 6.76
CA SER A 40 0.93 3.32 7.74
C SER A 40 2.27 2.86 7.13
N ILE A 41 2.37 2.65 5.81
CA ILE A 41 3.55 2.01 5.20
C ILE A 41 4.21 2.96 4.20
N ALA A 42 5.45 3.37 4.50
CA ALA A 42 6.26 4.16 3.59
C ALA A 42 6.79 3.30 2.45
N HIS A 43 6.49 3.69 1.21
CA HIS A 43 6.98 3.03 -0.01
C HIS A 43 8.51 2.88 -0.02
N CYS A 44 9.23 3.96 0.33
CA CYS A 44 10.69 3.95 0.43
C CYS A 44 11.21 2.93 1.44
N ALA A 45 10.54 2.78 2.59
CA ALA A 45 10.96 1.83 3.62
C ALA A 45 10.85 0.37 3.14
N VAL A 46 9.78 0.04 2.40
CA VAL A 46 9.63 -1.30 1.81
C VAL A 46 10.71 -1.54 0.75
N LYS A 47 10.96 -0.55 -0.12
CA LYS A 47 11.99 -0.62 -1.15
C LYS A 47 13.38 -0.84 -0.56
N GLU A 48 13.78 -0.02 0.41
CA GLU A 48 15.10 -0.12 1.06
C GLU A 48 15.32 -1.49 1.70
N VAL A 49 14.29 -2.02 2.35
CA VAL A 49 14.35 -3.34 2.99
C VAL A 49 14.48 -4.45 1.95
N LEU A 50 13.72 -4.41 0.86
CA LEU A 50 13.84 -5.39 -0.22
C LEU A 50 15.19 -5.29 -0.95
N MET A 51 15.74 -4.09 -1.09
CA MET A 51 17.09 -3.87 -1.64
C MET A 51 18.21 -4.36 -0.72
N SER A 52 17.94 -4.54 0.58
CA SER A 52 18.92 -5.07 1.53
C SER A 52 19.11 -6.59 1.44
N ILE A 53 18.21 -7.29 0.72
CA ILE A 53 18.30 -8.74 0.49
C ILE A 53 19.50 -9.04 -0.41
N GLN A 54 20.30 -10.03 -0.01
CA GLN A 54 21.51 -10.36 -0.73
C GLN A 54 21.20 -10.90 -2.13
N GLY A 55 21.77 -10.24 -3.15
CA GLY A 55 21.60 -10.60 -4.56
C GLY A 55 20.45 -9.87 -5.26
N VAL A 56 19.71 -9.00 -4.58
CA VAL A 56 18.77 -8.07 -5.22
C VAL A 56 19.56 -6.87 -5.76
N ARG A 57 19.53 -6.68 -7.08
CA ARG A 57 20.15 -5.56 -7.79
C ARG A 57 19.23 -4.36 -7.90
N SER A 58 17.94 -4.61 -8.12
CA SER A 58 16.95 -3.56 -8.32
C SER A 58 15.56 -4.02 -7.88
N VAL A 59 14.77 -3.08 -7.39
CA VAL A 59 13.37 -3.27 -6.99
C VAL A 59 12.53 -2.31 -7.83
N HIS A 60 11.56 -2.84 -8.55
CA HIS A 60 10.71 -2.05 -9.44
C HIS A 60 9.26 -2.52 -9.41
N CYS A 61 8.38 -1.73 -10.05
CA CYS A 61 6.94 -1.97 -10.05
C CYS A 61 6.34 -2.19 -8.64
N LEU A 62 6.95 -1.58 -7.60
CA LEU A 62 6.49 -1.71 -6.22
C LEU A 62 5.16 -0.96 -6.04
N ARG A 63 4.09 -1.73 -5.94
CA ARG A 63 2.72 -1.26 -5.74
C ARG A 63 2.25 -1.70 -4.36
N LEU A 64 1.74 -0.73 -3.60
CA LEU A 64 1.20 -0.92 -2.25
C LEU A 64 -0.23 -0.39 -2.25
N TRP A 65 -1.20 -1.22 -1.92
CA TRP A 65 -2.59 -0.81 -1.81
C TRP A 65 -3.26 -1.45 -0.59
N ALA A 66 -4.30 -0.80 -0.09
CA ALA A 66 -5.12 -1.35 0.98
C ALA A 66 -6.31 -2.11 0.39
N LEU A 67 -6.50 -3.37 0.79
CA LEU A 67 -7.71 -4.14 0.48
C LEU A 67 -8.86 -3.77 1.43
N THR A 68 -8.53 -3.55 2.70
CA THR A 68 -9.43 -3.06 3.74
C THR A 68 -8.67 -2.10 4.67
N LEU A 69 -9.34 -1.53 5.67
CA LEU A 69 -8.70 -0.65 6.67
C LEU A 69 -7.56 -1.34 7.45
N SER A 70 -7.58 -2.67 7.54
CA SER A 70 -6.61 -3.46 8.29
C SER A 70 -5.84 -4.47 7.45
N GLN A 71 -6.06 -4.53 6.12
CA GLN A 71 -5.38 -5.46 5.24
C GLN A 71 -4.70 -4.70 4.10
N SER A 72 -3.38 -4.79 4.07
CA SER A 72 -2.53 -4.25 3.01
C SER A 72 -2.08 -5.36 2.06
N VAL A 73 -1.87 -5.01 0.80
CA VAL A 73 -1.38 -5.90 -0.24
C VAL A 73 -0.20 -5.24 -0.94
N VAL A 74 0.77 -6.06 -1.34
CA VAL A 74 1.96 -5.64 -2.07
C VAL A 74 2.15 -6.47 -3.34
N SER A 75 2.50 -5.78 -4.43
CA SER A 75 3.07 -6.40 -5.62
C SER A 75 4.39 -5.74 -5.97
N VAL A 76 5.42 -6.54 -6.26
CA VAL A 76 6.78 -6.04 -6.50
C VAL A 76 7.54 -6.97 -7.43
N HIS A 77 8.44 -6.38 -8.21
CA HIS A 77 9.40 -7.10 -9.03
C HIS A 77 10.81 -6.92 -8.47
N LEU A 78 11.52 -8.03 -8.30
CA LEU A 78 12.89 -8.09 -7.81
C LEU A 78 13.80 -8.54 -8.95
N ALA A 79 14.71 -7.67 -9.36
CA ALA A 79 15.78 -8.03 -10.29
C ALA A 79 16.98 -8.55 -9.49
N ILE A 80 17.36 -9.80 -9.72
CA ILE A 80 18.42 -10.49 -8.99
C ILE A 80 19.66 -10.74 -9.86
N ASP A 81 20.81 -10.87 -9.20
CA ASP A 81 22.05 -11.32 -9.84
C ASP A 81 21.91 -12.72 -10.45
N GLU A 82 22.68 -13.01 -11.51
CA GLU A 82 22.68 -14.34 -12.15
C GLU A 82 23.11 -15.48 -11.20
N THR A 83 23.89 -15.15 -10.19
CA THR A 83 24.49 -16.13 -9.26
C THR A 83 23.54 -16.60 -8.17
N ARG A 84 22.42 -15.91 -7.94
CA ARG A 84 21.47 -16.24 -6.87
C ARG A 84 20.31 -17.08 -7.38
N GLU A 85 19.84 -18.02 -6.56
CA GLU A 85 18.64 -18.79 -6.87
C GLU A 85 17.39 -17.96 -6.58
N ALA A 86 16.45 -17.95 -7.53
CA ALA A 86 15.24 -17.13 -7.43
C ALA A 86 14.36 -17.54 -6.24
N ASP A 87 14.27 -18.83 -5.94
CA ASP A 87 13.44 -19.37 -4.86
C ASP A 87 13.92 -18.90 -3.48
N ILE A 88 15.23 -18.78 -3.28
CA ILE A 88 15.81 -18.30 -2.02
C ILE A 88 15.44 -16.82 -1.80
N VAL A 89 15.61 -16.00 -2.84
CA VAL A 89 15.26 -14.57 -2.77
C VAL A 89 13.76 -14.37 -2.56
N LEU A 90 12.94 -15.17 -3.25
CA LEU A 90 11.49 -15.14 -3.10
C LEU A 90 11.07 -15.47 -1.66
N GLN A 91 11.67 -16.51 -1.06
CA GLN A 91 11.38 -16.91 0.31
C GLN A 91 11.77 -15.81 1.31
N GLU A 92 13.00 -15.28 1.20
CA GLU A 92 13.51 -14.23 2.08
C GLU A 92 12.68 -12.94 1.98
N ALA A 93 12.34 -12.52 0.75
CA ALA A 93 11.50 -11.35 0.52
C ALA A 93 10.08 -11.57 1.08
N THR A 94 9.51 -12.76 0.92
CA THR A 94 8.18 -13.09 1.46
C THR A 94 8.17 -13.02 2.98
N GLU A 95 9.17 -13.61 3.64
CA GLU A 95 9.29 -13.60 5.10
C GLU A 95 9.44 -12.18 5.65
N ILE A 96 10.27 -11.35 5.02
CA ILE A 96 10.46 -9.95 5.45
C ILE A 96 9.17 -9.14 5.28
N LEU A 97 8.46 -9.30 4.16
CA LEU A 97 7.20 -8.60 3.90
C LEU A 97 6.10 -8.99 4.88
N GLN A 98 6.07 -10.25 5.31
CA GLN A 98 5.11 -10.73 6.31
C GLN A 98 5.49 -10.29 7.72
N THR A 99 6.75 -10.44 8.13
CA THR A 99 7.19 -10.20 9.52
C THR A 99 7.33 -8.72 9.86
N LYS A 100 7.85 -7.91 8.93
CA LYS A 100 8.16 -6.50 9.20
C LYS A 100 7.02 -5.54 8.85
N PHE A 101 6.24 -5.86 7.83
CA PHE A 101 5.22 -4.97 7.28
C PHE A 101 3.79 -5.54 7.36
N GLU A 102 3.64 -6.80 7.81
CA GLU A 102 2.35 -7.46 8.02
C GLU A 102 1.43 -7.42 6.78
N PHE A 103 2.02 -7.51 5.58
CA PHE A 103 1.22 -7.59 4.35
C PHE A 103 0.36 -8.85 4.34
N PHE A 104 -0.95 -8.67 4.08
CA PHE A 104 -1.90 -9.77 4.02
C PHE A 104 -1.68 -10.65 2.79
N ILE A 105 -1.41 -10.03 1.64
CA ILE A 105 -1.06 -10.72 0.39
C ILE A 105 0.20 -10.05 -0.17
N SER A 106 1.15 -10.88 -0.61
CA SER A 106 2.35 -10.45 -1.32
C SER A 106 2.48 -11.21 -2.64
N THR A 107 2.66 -10.48 -3.73
CA THR A 107 2.94 -11.03 -5.06
C THR A 107 4.31 -10.53 -5.52
N ILE A 108 5.28 -11.43 -5.57
CA ILE A 108 6.67 -11.10 -5.85
C ILE A 108 7.07 -11.80 -7.14
N GLN A 109 7.45 -11.01 -8.14
CA GLN A 109 8.07 -11.54 -9.36
C GLN A 109 9.58 -11.44 -9.23
N VAL A 110 10.28 -12.55 -9.37
CA VAL A 110 11.75 -12.58 -9.37
C VAL A 110 12.24 -12.75 -10.80
N GLU A 111 13.11 -11.87 -11.24
CA GLU A 111 13.66 -11.84 -12.59
C GLU A 111 15.16 -11.58 -12.58
N ARG A 112 15.84 -11.94 -13.67
CA ARG A 112 17.27 -11.67 -13.81
C ARG A 112 17.49 -10.21 -14.14
N PHE A 113 18.49 -9.61 -13.50
CA PHE A 113 18.90 -8.26 -13.85
C PHE A 113 19.46 -8.20 -15.27
N VAL A 114 18.91 -7.29 -16.08
CA VAL A 114 19.39 -6.97 -17.44
C VAL A 114 19.76 -5.50 -17.48
N GLU A 115 20.83 -5.12 -18.20
CA GLU A 115 21.33 -3.74 -18.24
C GLU A 115 20.26 -2.71 -18.67
N ASP A 116 19.32 -3.10 -19.54
CA ASP A 116 18.21 -2.26 -19.99
C ASP A 116 17.28 -1.82 -18.84
N MET A 117 17.26 -2.56 -17.72
CA MET A 117 16.48 -2.20 -16.54
C MET A 117 16.99 -0.93 -15.83
N VAL A 118 18.24 -0.51 -16.09
CA VAL A 118 18.79 0.75 -15.56
C VAL A 118 18.06 1.96 -16.15
N VAL A 119 17.60 1.85 -17.40
CA VAL A 119 16.94 2.93 -18.15
C VAL A 119 15.44 2.73 -18.23
N CYS A 120 14.90 1.71 -17.56
CA CYS A 120 13.48 1.38 -17.64
C CYS A 120 12.63 2.43 -16.90
N PRO A 121 11.71 3.12 -17.59
CA PRO A 121 10.84 4.12 -16.97
C PRO A 121 9.85 3.51 -15.98
N GLN A 122 9.57 2.21 -16.07
CA GLN A 122 8.76 1.47 -15.09
C GLN A 122 9.55 1.07 -13.84
N CYS A 123 10.89 1.13 -13.90
CA CYS A 123 11.78 0.87 -12.77
C CYS A 123 12.13 2.13 -11.97
N GLN A 124 11.77 3.31 -12.45
CA GLN A 124 11.93 4.55 -11.72
C GLN A 124 10.82 4.70 -10.68
N ASP A 125 11.18 5.23 -9.50
CA ASP A 125 10.20 5.50 -8.46
C ASP A 125 9.16 6.48 -8.99
N PRO A 126 7.86 6.30 -8.65
CA PRO A 126 6.86 7.29 -9.01
C PRO A 126 7.27 8.63 -8.41
N THR A 127 7.59 9.59 -9.28
CA THR A 127 7.78 11.00 -8.89
C THR A 127 6.42 11.55 -8.45
N GLY A 128 6.10 11.42 -7.16
CA GLY A 128 4.81 11.82 -6.58
C GLY A 128 4.67 11.54 -5.09
#